data_AF-S8F6Q7-F1
#
_entry.id   AF-S8F6Q7-F1
#
_cell.length_a   1.000
_cell.length_b   1.000
_cell.length_c   1.000
_cell.angle_alpha   90.00
_cell.angle_beta   90.00
_cell.angle_gamma   90.00
#
_symmetry.space_group_name_H-M   'P 1'
#
loop_
_entity.id
_entity.type
_entity.pdbx_description
1 polymer ?
#
loop_
_entity_poly.entity_id
_entity_poly.type
_entity_poly.pdbx_seq_one_letter_code
_entity_poly.pdbx_strand_id
1 'polypeptide(L)'
;MARLLSKQDDFRNQESLLEQKIKARGHLCIFLPKFELHYELNPIEMYWSWAQYRYREIYKEKFEDAKRVALECLDACPVEVIRRFFNRSWRWMDSYRKGLTRNRAEWAVRRMKSHRRVGGGAMMSVDAVLNG
;
A
#
# COMPACT_ATOMS: atom_id res chain seq x y z
N MET A 1 -21.17 28.03 -6.15
CA MET A 1 -19.89 28.70 -5.84
C MET A 1 -18.72 27.74 -5.62
N ALA A 2 -18.72 26.86 -4.60
CA ALA A 2 -17.55 26.05 -4.23
C ALA A 2 -16.95 25.21 -5.37
N ARG A 3 -17.78 24.55 -6.19
CA ARG A 3 -17.32 23.75 -7.36
C ARG A 3 -16.74 24.59 -8.50
N LEU A 4 -17.09 25.87 -8.58
CA LEU A 4 -16.58 26.80 -9.60
C LEU A 4 -15.22 27.35 -9.16
N LEU A 5 -15.09 27.69 -7.87
CA LEU A 5 -13.85 28.15 -7.24
C LEU A 5 -12.79 27.03 -7.20
N SER A 6 -13.18 25.79 -6.89
CA SER A 6 -12.24 24.65 -6.85
C SER A 6 -11.61 24.31 -8.21
N LYS A 7 -12.10 24.91 -9.30
CA LYS A 7 -11.56 24.73 -10.66
C LYS A 7 -10.60 25.86 -11.07
N GLN A 8 -10.55 26.95 -10.31
CA GLN A 8 -9.58 28.02 -10.55
C GLN A 8 -8.17 27.52 -10.22
N ASP A 9 -7.18 28.03 -10.94
CA ASP A 9 -5.81 27.51 -10.87
C ASP A 9 -5.13 27.76 -9.52
N ASP A 10 -5.49 28.84 -8.84
CA ASP A 10 -5.03 29.17 -7.49
C ASP A 10 -5.47 28.11 -6.48
N PHE A 11 -6.75 27.73 -6.47
CA PHE A 11 -7.28 26.69 -5.59
C PHE A 11 -6.82 25.28 -5.99
N ARG A 12 -6.67 25.03 -7.29
CA ARG A 12 -6.27 23.71 -7.80
C ARG A 12 -4.81 23.39 -7.51
N ASN A 13 -3.94 24.39 -7.60
CA ASN A 13 -2.50 24.24 -7.39
C ASN A 13 -2.07 24.62 -5.97
N GLN A 14 -3.00 25.02 -5.10
CA GLN A 14 -2.70 25.31 -3.71
C GLN A 14 -2.21 24.05 -2.99
N GLU A 15 -0.97 24.10 -2.49
CA GLU A 15 -0.46 23.05 -1.63
C GLU A 15 -1.27 23.00 -0.32
N SER A 16 -1.67 21.80 0.09
CA SER A 16 -2.43 21.63 1.31
C SER A 16 -1.60 22.03 2.54
N LEU A 17 -2.26 22.52 3.60
CA LEU A 17 -1.57 22.87 4.84
C LEU A 17 -0.77 21.68 5.43
N LEU A 18 -1.29 20.46 5.26
CA LEU A 18 -0.62 19.24 5.71
C LEU A 18 0.66 19.00 4.90
N GLU A 19 0.59 19.11 3.58
CA GLU A 19 1.73 18.97 2.69
C GLU A 19 2.83 20.00 3.00
N GLN A 20 2.46 21.26 3.20
CA GLN A 20 3.39 22.32 3.60
C GLN A 20 4.09 21.98 4.92
N LYS A 21 3.35 21.51 5.94
CA LYS A 21 3.93 21.10 7.23
C LYS A 21 4.87 19.90 7.12
N ILE A 22 4.54 18.92 6.27
CA ILE A 22 5.38 17.75 6.03
C ILE A 22 6.67 18.16 5.32
N LYS A 23 6.57 18.96 4.26
CA LYS A 23 7.72 19.48 3.50
C LYS A 23 8.61 20.38 4.34
N ALA A 24 8.04 21.24 5.20
CA ALA A 24 8.79 22.11 6.10
C ALA A 24 9.68 21.34 7.10
N ARG A 25 9.33 20.09 7.40
CA ARG A 25 10.16 19.17 8.22
C ARG A 25 11.17 18.36 7.41
N GLY A 26 11.28 18.59 6.09
CA GLY A 26 12.19 17.86 5.20
C GLY A 26 11.67 16.48 4.79
N HIS A 27 10.38 16.18 4.99
CA HIS A 27 9.79 14.90 4.60
C HIS A 27 9.11 14.97 3.23
N LEU A 28 9.07 13.84 2.54
CA LEU A 28 8.31 13.69 1.30
C LEU A 28 6.84 13.39 1.61
N CYS A 29 5.93 14.15 0.99
CA CYS A 29 4.49 13.90 1.06
C CYS A 29 4.05 13.05 -0.14
N ILE A 30 3.74 11.77 0.09
CA ILE A 30 3.31 10.85 -0.96
C ILE A 30 1.78 10.70 -0.90
N PHE A 31 1.10 11.08 -1.97
CA PHE A 31 -0.34 10.91 -2.10
C PHE A 31 -0.67 9.55 -2.72
N LEU A 32 -1.51 8.77 -2.03
CA LEU A 32 -2.01 7.49 -2.54
C LEU A 32 -3.33 7.68 -3.28
N PRO A 33 -3.60 6.89 -4.34
CA PRO A 33 -4.90 6.92 -5.04
C PRO A 33 -6.05 6.58 -4.10
N LYS A 34 -7.18 7.31 -4.23
CA LYS A 34 -8.26 7.33 -3.23
C LYS A 34 -9.13 6.07 -3.16
N PHE A 35 -9.19 5.22 -4.20
CA PHE A 35 -10.27 4.22 -4.31
C PHE A 35 -9.81 2.78 -4.61
N GLU A 36 -9.20 2.49 -5.77
CA GLU A 36 -9.12 1.09 -6.25
C GLU A 36 -7.81 0.33 -5.95
N LEU A 37 -6.78 1.01 -5.44
CA LEU A 37 -5.42 0.45 -5.29
C LEU A 37 -4.85 0.55 -3.87
N HIS A 38 -5.66 1.02 -2.91
CA HIS A 38 -5.13 1.55 -1.65
C HIS A 38 -4.50 0.46 -0.76
N TYR A 39 -5.13 -0.70 -0.63
CA TYR A 39 -4.67 -1.75 0.28
C TYR A 39 -3.41 -2.43 -0.24
N GLU A 40 -3.30 -2.61 -1.55
CA GLU A 40 -2.16 -3.27 -2.20
C GLU A 40 -0.93 -2.35 -2.31
N LEU A 41 -1.15 -1.04 -2.42
CA LEU A 41 -0.08 -0.04 -2.51
C LEU A 41 0.39 0.50 -1.16
N ASN A 42 -0.36 0.30 -0.08
CA ASN A 42 -0.01 0.80 1.24
C ASN A 42 0.61 -0.29 2.12
N PRO A 43 1.95 -0.32 2.29
CA PRO A 43 2.60 -1.37 3.08
C PRO A 43 2.20 -1.37 4.56
N ILE A 44 1.65 -0.26 5.10
CA ILE A 44 1.18 -0.22 6.48
C ILE A 44 -0.02 -1.15 6.69
N GLU A 45 -0.89 -1.31 5.70
CA GLU A 45 -2.08 -2.17 5.79
C GLU A 45 -1.69 -3.65 5.92
N MET A 46 -0.61 -4.04 5.21
CA MET A 46 -0.01 -5.36 5.33
C MET A 46 0.60 -5.59 6.72
N TYR A 47 1.23 -4.56 7.27
CA TYR A 47 1.80 -4.59 8.61
C TYR A 47 0.70 -4.73 9.69
N TRP A 48 -0.35 -3.92 9.60
CA TRP A 48 -1.53 -4.04 10.48
C TRP A 48 -2.15 -5.42 10.41
N SER A 49 -2.30 -5.98 9.20
CA SER A 49 -2.84 -7.34 9.03
C SER A 49 -1.95 -8.41 9.65
N TRP A 50 -0.63 -8.27 9.52
CA TRP A 50 0.33 -9.18 10.17
C TRP A 50 0.22 -9.11 11.70
N ALA A 51 0.23 -7.90 12.26
CA ALA A 51 0.10 -7.69 13.70
C ALA A 51 -1.25 -8.19 14.23
N GLN A 52 -2.35 -7.92 13.50
CA GLN A 52 -3.68 -8.37 13.87
C GLN A 52 -3.82 -9.90 13.84
N TYR A 53 -3.19 -10.56 12.87
CA TYR A 53 -3.15 -12.02 12.81
C TYR A 53 -2.52 -12.60 14.09
N ARG A 54 -1.34 -12.14 14.45
CA ARG A 54 -0.60 -12.56 15.67
C ARG A 54 -1.37 -12.22 16.94
N TYR A 55 -1.95 -11.03 16.97
CA TYR A 55 -2.81 -10.61 18.06
C TYR A 55 -3.95 -11.60 18.26
N ARG A 56 -4.64 -12.06 17.21
CA ARG A 56 -5.76 -13.00 17.34
C ARG A 56 -5.37 -14.38 17.87
N GLU A 57 -4.12 -14.80 17.74
CA GLU A 57 -3.63 -16.09 18.25
C GLU A 57 -3.49 -16.11 19.78
N ILE A 58 -3.40 -14.94 20.40
CA ILE A 58 -3.15 -14.80 21.83
C ILE A 58 -4.47 -14.57 22.57
N TYR A 59 -4.77 -15.43 23.55
CA TYR A 59 -5.91 -15.23 24.45
C TYR A 59 -5.67 -14.04 25.39
N LYS A 60 -6.73 -13.27 25.68
CA LYS A 60 -6.69 -12.09 26.56
C LYS A 60 -7.89 -12.14 27.50
N GLU A 61 -7.62 -12.01 28.79
CA GLU A 61 -8.66 -12.00 29.82
C GLU A 61 -9.16 -10.58 30.09
N LYS A 62 -8.24 -9.60 30.19
CA LYS A 62 -8.56 -8.21 30.52
C LYS A 62 -8.17 -7.24 29.41
N PHE A 63 -8.73 -6.04 29.46
CA PHE A 63 -8.41 -4.99 28.49
C PHE A 63 -6.94 -4.54 28.56
N GLU A 64 -6.32 -4.55 29.75
CA GLU A 64 -4.90 -4.23 29.87
C GLU A 64 -4.01 -5.29 29.21
N ASP A 65 -4.39 -6.57 29.28
CA ASP A 65 -3.69 -7.62 28.53
C ASP A 65 -3.84 -7.41 27.02
N ALA A 66 -5.01 -6.95 26.58
CA ALA A 66 -5.23 -6.60 25.18
C ALA A 66 -4.31 -5.46 24.70
N LYS A 67 -4.14 -4.39 25.49
CA LYS A 67 -3.22 -3.31 25.15
C LYS A 67 -1.77 -3.79 25.10
N ARG A 68 -1.33 -4.55 26.11
CA ARG A 68 0.03 -5.09 26.17
C ARG A 68 0.31 -5.97 24.95
N VAL A 69 -0.57 -6.92 24.67
CA VAL A 69 -0.42 -7.84 23.53
C VAL A 69 -0.46 -7.10 22.19
N ALA A 70 -1.24 -6.02 22.07
CA ALA A 70 -1.23 -5.20 20.85
C ALA A 70 0.15 -4.58 20.60
N LEU A 71 0.77 -3.99 21.63
CA LEU A 71 2.12 -3.43 21.52
C LEU A 71 3.16 -4.51 21.20
N GLU A 72 3.11 -5.65 21.91
CA GLU A 72 4.01 -6.78 21.65
C GLU A 72 3.89 -7.28 20.21
N CYS A 73 2.67 -7.40 19.67
CA CYS A 73 2.46 -7.83 18.29
C CYS A 73 2.93 -6.81 17.26
N LEU A 74 2.86 -5.52 17.56
CA LEU A 74 3.39 -4.47 16.68
C LEU A 74 4.92 -4.55 16.68
N ASP A 75 5.55 -4.60 17.84
CA ASP A 75 7.01 -4.61 17.96
C ASP A 75 7.65 -5.93 17.49
N ALA A 76 6.89 -7.03 17.48
CA ALA A 76 7.37 -8.33 17.05
C ALA A 76 7.58 -8.48 15.53
N CYS A 77 7.15 -7.52 14.70
CA CYS A 77 7.25 -7.66 13.24
C CYS A 77 8.71 -7.58 12.77
N PRO A 78 9.28 -8.66 12.18
CA PRO A 78 10.66 -8.64 11.74
C PRO A 78 10.89 -7.63 10.61
N VAL A 79 12.05 -6.98 10.61
CA VAL A 79 12.43 -5.99 9.59
C VAL A 79 12.39 -6.59 8.17
N GLU A 80 12.73 -7.88 8.04
CA GLU A 80 12.68 -8.61 6.77
C GLU A 80 11.24 -8.71 6.24
N VAL A 81 10.27 -8.89 7.13
CA VAL A 81 8.85 -8.95 6.79
C VAL A 81 8.36 -7.58 6.35
N ILE A 82 8.73 -6.52 7.08
CA ILE A 82 8.45 -5.13 6.69
C ILE A 82 9.01 -4.83 5.29
N ARG A 83 10.27 -5.19 5.03
CA ARG A 83 10.91 -5.04 3.70
C ARG A 83 10.15 -5.79 2.60
N ARG A 84 9.61 -6.99 2.89
CA ARG A 84 8.78 -7.74 1.94
C ARG A 84 7.46 -7.02 1.62
N PHE A 85 6.86 -6.31 2.57
CA PHE A 85 5.65 -5.52 2.34
C PHE A 85 5.92 -4.38 1.36
N PHE A 86 6.96 -3.58 1.59
CA PHE A 86 7.38 -2.54 0.64
C PHE A 86 7.66 -3.11 -0.76
N ASN A 87 8.41 -4.21 -0.85
CA ASN A 87 8.69 -4.88 -2.12
C ASN A 87 7.41 -5.40 -2.82
N ARG A 88 6.38 -5.79 -2.07
CA ARG A 88 5.08 -6.17 -2.65
C ARG A 88 4.36 -4.95 -3.20
N SER A 89 4.26 -3.86 -2.44
CA SER A 89 3.63 -2.61 -2.90
C SER A 89 4.32 -2.04 -4.14
N TRP A 90 5.66 -2.17 -4.24
CA TRP A 90 6.41 -1.75 -5.44
C TRP A 90 6.08 -2.59 -6.67
N ARG A 91 5.90 -3.91 -6.51
CA ARG A 91 5.48 -4.78 -7.62
C ARG A 91 4.08 -4.45 -8.13
N TRP A 92 3.16 -4.17 -7.21
CA TRP A 92 1.83 -3.66 -7.58
C TRP A 92 1.95 -2.34 -8.33
N MET A 93 2.69 -1.37 -7.80
CA MET A 93 2.91 -0.08 -8.46
C MET A 93 3.48 -0.24 -9.87
N ASP A 94 4.46 -1.13 -10.06
CA ASP A 94 5.04 -1.43 -11.37
C ASP A 94 4.00 -2.05 -12.33
N SER A 95 3.16 -2.99 -11.86
CA SER A 95 2.08 -3.55 -12.70
C SER A 95 1.08 -2.49 -13.15
N TYR A 96 0.72 -1.54 -12.28
CA TYR A 96 -0.21 -0.48 -12.64
C TYR A 96 0.42 0.57 -13.57
N ARG A 97 1.70 0.90 -13.38
CA ARG A 97 2.45 1.74 -14.33
C ARG A 97 2.52 1.13 -15.72
N LYS A 98 2.41 -0.19 -15.81
CA LYS A 98 2.34 -0.96 -17.06
C LYS A 98 0.93 -1.11 -17.61
N GLY A 99 -0.08 -0.48 -17.00
CA GLY A 99 -1.47 -0.48 -17.47
C GLY A 99 -2.26 -1.74 -17.11
N LEU A 100 -1.76 -2.60 -16.21
CA LEU A 100 -2.50 -3.79 -15.80
C LEU A 100 -3.70 -3.41 -14.92
N THR A 101 -4.86 -4.01 -15.21
CA THR A 101 -6.04 -3.95 -14.32
C THR A 101 -5.81 -4.76 -13.05
N ARG A 102 -6.63 -4.56 -12.00
CA ARG A 102 -6.44 -5.20 -10.69
C ARG A 102 -6.26 -6.73 -10.76
N ASN A 103 -7.13 -7.43 -11.48
CA ASN A 103 -7.08 -8.90 -11.61
C ASN A 103 -5.79 -9.37 -12.33
N ARG A 104 -5.39 -8.62 -13.36
CA ARG A 104 -4.17 -8.86 -14.14
C ARG A 104 -2.92 -8.61 -13.31
N ALA A 105 -2.91 -7.53 -12.55
CA ALA A 105 -1.85 -7.18 -11.62
C ALA A 105 -1.71 -8.22 -10.49
N GLU A 106 -2.82 -8.71 -9.93
CA GLU A 106 -2.78 -9.74 -8.90
C GLU A 106 -2.10 -11.03 -9.41
N TRP A 107 -2.53 -11.50 -10.57
CA TRP A 107 -1.97 -12.70 -11.20
C TRP A 107 -0.47 -12.54 -11.44
N ALA A 108 -0.07 -11.38 -11.96
CA ALA A 108 1.32 -11.06 -12.21
C ALA A 108 2.12 -11.08 -10.90
N VAL A 109 1.71 -10.28 -9.90
CA VAL A 109 2.43 -10.15 -8.62
C VAL A 109 2.58 -11.50 -7.90
N ARG A 110 1.59 -12.39 -8.00
CA ARG A 110 1.63 -13.75 -7.40
C ARG A 110 2.64 -14.67 -8.07
N ARG A 111 2.80 -14.59 -9.39
CA ARG A 111 3.70 -15.46 -10.16
C ARG A 111 5.16 -15.05 -10.12
N MET A 112 5.46 -13.82 -9.72
CA MET A 112 6.80 -13.27 -9.87
C MET A 112 7.63 -13.31 -8.59
N LYS A 113 8.87 -13.78 -8.78
CA LYS A 113 9.92 -13.91 -7.75
C LYS A 113 10.85 -12.70 -7.68
N SER A 114 10.69 -11.71 -8.55
CA SER A 114 11.52 -10.50 -8.61
C SER A 114 11.23 -9.54 -7.45
N HIS A 115 12.28 -8.86 -6.97
CA HIS A 115 12.18 -8.02 -5.78
C HIS A 115 11.29 -6.77 -5.92
N ARG A 116 11.33 -6.09 -7.08
CA ARG A 116 10.72 -4.76 -7.26
C ARG A 116 9.95 -4.56 -8.55
N ARG A 117 9.89 -5.57 -9.42
CA ARG A 117 9.36 -5.43 -10.78
C ARG A 117 8.55 -6.63 -11.20
N VAL A 118 7.60 -6.38 -12.09
CA VAL A 118 6.93 -7.39 -12.89
C VAL A 118 7.77 -7.68 -14.15
N GLY A 119 8.34 -8.87 -14.30
CA GLY A 119 9.10 -9.29 -15.48
C GLY A 119 8.23 -9.43 -16.75
N GLY A 120 8.81 -9.11 -17.92
CA GLY A 120 8.08 -9.04 -19.19
C GLY A 120 7.38 -10.34 -19.62
N GLY A 121 7.93 -11.52 -19.29
CA GLY A 121 7.29 -12.80 -19.60
C GLY A 121 5.98 -13.06 -18.82
N ALA A 122 5.83 -12.46 -17.64
CA ALA A 122 4.58 -12.51 -16.90
C ALA A 122 3.52 -11.58 -17.54
N MET A 123 3.92 -10.47 -18.16
CA MET A 123 3.00 -9.57 -18.86
C MET A 123 2.37 -10.27 -20.07
N MET A 124 3.17 -10.95 -20.89
CA MET A 124 2.65 -11.63 -22.09
C MET A 124 1.72 -12.81 -21.77
N SER A 125 1.93 -13.48 -20.63
CA SER A 125 1.08 -14.60 -20.22
C SER A 125 -0.24 -14.15 -19.56
N VAL A 126 -0.28 -12.95 -18.96
CA VAL A 126 -1.53 -12.33 -18.49
C VAL A 126 -2.47 -12.03 -19.66
N ASP A 127 -1.95 -11.51 -20.77
CA ASP A 127 -2.75 -11.20 -21.95
C ASP A 127 -3.24 -12.46 -22.68
N ALA A 128 -2.49 -13.56 -22.64
CA ALA A 128 -2.89 -14.83 -23.24
C ALA A 128 -3.96 -15.58 -22.42
N VAL A 129 -3.99 -15.43 -21.09
CA VAL A 129 -4.91 -16.16 -20.20
C VAL A 129 -6.25 -15.45 -19.99
N LEU A 130 -6.30 -14.12 -20.20
CA LEU A 130 -7.47 -13.29 -19.90
C LEU A 130 -8.10 -12.62 -21.12
N ASN A 131 -7.57 -12.84 -22.33
CA ASN A 131 -8.19 -12.46 -23.61
C ASN A 131 -8.49 -13.69 -24.50
N GLY A 132 -8.42 -14.91 -23.94
CA GLY A 132 -8.81 -16.16 -24.59
C GLY A 132 -10.21 -16.59 -24.19
#